data_AF-A0A8I7BCF3-F1
#
_entry.id   AF-A0A8I7BCF3-F1
#
_cell.length_a   1.000
_cell.length_b   1.000
_cell.length_c   1.000
_cell.angle_alpha   90.00
_cell.angle_beta   90.00
_cell.angle_gamma   90.00
#
_symmetry.space_group_name_H-M   'P 1'
#
loop_
_entity.id
_entity.type
_entity.pdbx_description
1 polymer ?
#
loop_
_entity_poly.entity_id
_entity_poly.type
_entity_poly.pdbx_seq_one_letter_code
_entity_poly.pdbx_strand_id
1 'polypeptide(L)'
;MTVTLQDVSMITALPIEGKPLCMSTDSKGWRQQMEPLIDMSPPEPEVEDGGKKYRVPAGAPFTWIAANFAHCPQDANDEVIQTYARVHMWYVISRTIFADGTGKNAPWMW
;
A
#
# COMPACT_ATOMS: atom_id res chain seq x y z
N MET A 1 -12.49 -5.08 17.02
CA MET A 1 -13.31 -5.52 15.89
C MET A 1 -12.34 -6.06 14.86
N THR A 2 -12.46 -7.32 14.45
CA THR A 2 -11.50 -7.99 13.54
C THR A 2 -12.23 -8.31 12.26
N VAL A 3 -11.75 -7.78 11.14
CA VAL A 3 -12.27 -8.11 9.80
C VAL A 3 -11.76 -9.50 9.43
N THR A 4 -12.66 -10.40 9.06
CA THR A 4 -12.34 -11.77 8.64
C THR A 4 -12.25 -11.89 7.13
N LEU A 5 -11.64 -12.97 6.62
CA LEU A 5 -11.65 -13.27 5.18
C LEU A 5 -13.08 -13.43 4.62
N GLN A 6 -14.04 -13.88 5.44
CA GLN A 6 -15.45 -13.96 5.05
C GLN A 6 -16.05 -12.57 4.85
N ASP A 7 -15.72 -11.59 5.71
CA ASP A 7 -16.17 -10.21 5.56
C ASP A 7 -15.58 -9.57 4.29
N VAL A 8 -14.29 -9.81 4.02
CA VAL A 8 -13.63 -9.33 2.79
C VAL A 8 -14.25 -9.96 1.54
N SER A 9 -14.56 -11.26 1.57
CA SER A 9 -15.25 -11.95 0.48
C SER A 9 -16.64 -11.34 0.23
N MET A 10 -17.38 -11.03 1.30
CA MET A 10 -18.69 -10.38 1.19
C MET A 10 -18.58 -8.96 0.60
N ILE A 11 -17.60 -8.17 1.03
CA ILE A 11 -17.37 -6.80 0.53
C ILE A 11 -16.97 -6.80 -0.95
N THR A 12 -16.16 -7.78 -1.37
CA THR A 12 -15.61 -7.83 -2.73
C THR A 12 -16.47 -8.65 -3.71
N ALA A 13 -17.44 -9.43 -3.21
CA ALA A 13 -18.18 -10.45 -3.96
C ALA A 13 -17.26 -11.46 -4.68
N LEU A 14 -16.04 -11.68 -4.16
CA LEU A 14 -15.08 -12.63 -4.69
C LEU A 14 -14.85 -13.76 -3.68
N PRO A 15 -14.80 -15.03 -4.12
CA PRO A 15 -14.42 -16.13 -3.25
C PRO A 15 -12.95 -15.95 -2.85
N ILE A 16 -12.70 -15.86 -1.55
CA ILE A 16 -11.34 -15.80 -1.01
C ILE A 16 -11.02 -17.16 -0.41
N GLU A 17 -10.24 -17.93 -1.16
CA GLU A 17 -9.75 -19.25 -0.77
C GLU A 17 -8.25 -19.19 -0.49
N GLY A 18 -7.76 -20.07 0.39
CA GLY A 18 -6.33 -20.19 0.69
C GLY A 18 -6.00 -19.94 2.17
N LYS A 19 -4.69 -20.04 2.47
CA LYS A 19 -4.18 -19.80 3.83
C LYS A 19 -3.88 -18.31 4.00
N PRO A 20 -4.26 -17.69 5.13
CA PRO A 20 -3.90 -16.31 5.39
C PRO A 20 -2.37 -16.19 5.43
N LEU A 21 -1.84 -15.19 4.71
CA LEU A 21 -0.45 -14.79 4.87
C LEU A 21 -0.38 -13.83 6.06
N CYS A 22 0.10 -14.32 7.20
CA CYS A 22 0.37 -13.50 8.37
C CYS A 22 1.86 -13.14 8.36
N MET A 23 2.17 -11.88 8.11
CA MET A 23 3.54 -11.35 8.17
C MET A 23 3.69 -10.35 9.31
N SER A 24 4.94 -10.01 9.64
CA SER A 24 5.21 -8.97 10.64
C SER A 24 4.58 -7.66 10.21
N THR A 25 3.89 -7.03 11.14
CA THR A 25 3.21 -5.74 10.95
C THR A 25 4.09 -4.57 11.39
N ASP A 26 5.38 -4.85 11.64
CA ASP A 26 6.36 -3.85 12.01
C ASP A 26 6.61 -2.89 10.83
N SER A 27 6.13 -1.67 11.02
CA SER A 27 6.34 -0.53 10.13
C SER A 27 7.81 -0.08 10.04
N LYS A 28 8.71 -0.55 10.90
CA LYS A 28 10.11 -0.16 10.87
C LYS A 28 10.77 -0.65 9.59
N GLY A 29 11.32 0.31 8.84
CA GLY A 29 11.98 0.03 7.57
C GLY A 29 11.01 -0.30 6.43
N TRP A 30 9.75 0.15 6.51
CA TRP A 30 8.73 -0.11 5.48
C TRP A 30 9.18 0.30 4.07
N ARG A 31 9.93 1.39 3.92
CA ARG A 31 10.47 1.81 2.61
C ARG A 31 11.44 0.79 2.04
N GLN A 32 12.33 0.26 2.86
CA GLN A 32 13.28 -0.79 2.47
C GLN A 32 12.58 -2.10 2.11
N GLN A 33 11.37 -2.33 2.63
CA GLN A 33 10.53 -3.47 2.23
C GLN A 33 9.74 -3.19 0.95
N MET A 34 9.42 -1.92 0.65
CA MET A 34 8.74 -1.52 -0.58
C MET A 34 9.61 -1.66 -1.81
N GLU A 35 10.87 -1.27 -1.72
CA GLU A 35 11.82 -1.37 -2.84
C GLU A 35 11.84 -2.77 -3.49
N PRO A 36 12.07 -3.90 -2.79
CA PRO A 36 12.05 -5.21 -3.44
C PRO A 36 10.66 -5.65 -3.95
N LEU A 37 9.58 -5.02 -3.51
CA LEU A 37 8.21 -5.40 -3.86
C LEU A 37 7.61 -4.59 -5.00
N ILE A 38 7.99 -3.32 -5.14
CA ILE A 38 7.44 -2.41 -6.16
C ILE A 38 8.50 -1.55 -6.87
N ASP A 39 9.78 -1.75 -6.54
CA ASP A 39 10.95 -1.06 -7.11
C ASP A 39 10.95 0.47 -6.90
N MET A 40 10.14 0.94 -5.95
CA MET A 40 10.01 2.36 -5.60
C MET A 40 9.53 2.54 -4.16
N SER A 41 9.89 3.67 -3.56
CA SER A 41 9.31 4.14 -2.30
C SER A 41 9.06 5.66 -2.29
N PRO A 42 8.07 6.15 -1.54
CA PRO A 42 7.86 7.59 -1.37
C PRO A 42 9.06 8.23 -0.67
N PRO A 43 9.44 9.47 -1.05
CA PRO A 43 10.56 10.15 -0.43
C PRO A 43 10.36 10.33 1.08
N GLU A 44 11.47 10.44 1.81
CA GLU A 44 11.39 10.92 3.20
C GLU A 44 10.95 12.38 3.19
N PRO A 45 9.95 12.76 4.01
CA PRO A 45 9.57 14.16 4.12
C PRO A 45 10.73 14.96 4.69
N GLU A 46 10.92 16.16 4.16
CA GLU A 46 11.92 17.10 4.64
C GLU A 46 11.64 17.41 6.12
N VAL A 47 12.68 17.32 6.94
CA VAL A 47 12.59 17.72 8.34
C VAL A 47 12.65 19.23 8.36
N GLU A 48 11.53 19.91 8.60
CA GLU A 48 11.55 21.37 8.76
C GLU A 48 12.54 21.76 9.87
N ASP A 49 13.34 22.79 9.59
CA ASP A 49 14.37 23.33 10.47
C ASP A 49 13.71 23.77 11.79
N GLY A 50 13.94 23.00 12.86
CA GLY A 50 13.15 23.06 14.10
C GLY A 50 12.84 21.72 14.76
N GLY A 51 13.26 20.59 14.16
CA GLY A 51 13.43 19.31 14.86
C GLY A 51 12.14 18.52 15.16
N LYS A 52 10.97 19.01 14.74
CA LYS A 52 9.75 18.21 14.77
C LYS A 52 9.74 17.25 13.58
N LYS A 53 10.28 16.05 13.78
CA LYS A 53 9.98 14.92 12.89
C LYS A 53 8.47 14.67 12.98
N TYR A 54 7.69 15.20 12.03
CA TYR A 54 6.32 14.74 11.84
C TYR A 54 6.38 13.22 11.68
N ARG A 55 5.60 12.51 12.50
CA ARG A 55 5.54 11.05 12.44
C ARG A 55 4.97 10.69 11.08
N VAL A 56 5.84 10.29 10.16
CA VAL A 56 5.43 9.88 8.82
C VAL A 56 4.65 8.58 8.98
N PRO A 57 3.36 8.54 8.60
CA PRO A 57 2.64 7.29 8.58
C PRO A 57 3.36 6.33 7.63
N ALA A 58 3.53 5.08 8.05
CA ALA A 58 4.13 4.07 7.19
C ALA A 58 3.21 3.80 6.00
N GLY A 59 3.73 3.94 4.79
CA GLY A 59 2.94 3.85 3.56
C GLY A 59 3.07 5.08 2.65
N ALA A 60 2.26 5.09 1.59
CA ALA A 60 2.38 6.07 0.52
C ALA A 60 1.15 6.98 0.42
N PRO A 61 1.34 8.29 0.15
CA PRO A 61 0.23 9.15 -0.23
C PRO A 61 -0.48 8.62 -1.48
N PHE A 62 -1.81 8.66 -1.50
CA PHE A 62 -2.57 8.24 -2.69
C PHE A 62 -2.22 9.08 -3.93
N THR A 63 -1.85 10.35 -3.73
CA THR A 63 -1.37 11.23 -4.79
C THR A 63 -0.04 10.76 -5.38
N TRP A 64 0.86 10.24 -4.55
CA TRP A 64 2.12 9.65 -5.00
C TRP A 64 1.87 8.33 -5.76
N ILE A 65 0.98 7.48 -5.26
CA ILE A 65 0.61 6.24 -5.97
C ILE A 65 0.02 6.58 -7.35
N ALA A 66 -0.90 7.53 -7.42
CA ALA A 66 -1.50 7.95 -8.69
C ALA A 66 -0.46 8.55 -9.64
N ALA A 67 0.48 9.36 -9.13
CA ALA A 67 1.52 9.95 -9.97
C ALA A 67 2.48 8.92 -10.60
N ASN A 68 2.77 7.81 -9.90
CA ASN A 68 3.76 6.84 -10.35
C ASN A 68 3.15 5.58 -10.98
N PHE A 69 1.92 5.21 -10.61
CA PHE A 69 1.33 3.90 -10.94
C PHE A 69 -0.09 3.97 -11.54
N ALA A 70 -0.59 5.15 -11.91
CA ALA A 70 -1.94 5.26 -12.51
C ALA A 70 -2.07 4.54 -13.86
N HIS A 71 -0.99 4.46 -14.64
CA HIS A 71 -1.01 3.91 -15.98
C HIS A 71 0.17 2.97 -16.20
N CYS A 72 -0.11 1.68 -16.32
CA CYS A 72 0.91 0.69 -16.71
C CYS A 72 1.32 0.94 -18.17
N PRO A 73 2.64 0.94 -18.50
CA PRO A 73 3.10 1.04 -19.87
C PRO A 73 2.50 -0.05 -20.77
N GLN A 74 2.20 0.28 -22.03
CA GLN A 74 1.54 -0.66 -22.96
C GLN A 74 2.44 -1.83 -23.35
N ASP A 75 3.75 -1.64 -23.31
CA ASP A 75 4.81 -2.60 -23.65
C ASP A 75 5.53 -3.14 -22.40
N ALA A 76 4.89 -3.02 -21.23
CA ALA A 76 5.40 -3.55 -19.98
C ALA A 76 5.59 -5.08 -20.05
N ASN A 77 6.70 -5.56 -19.48
CA ASN A 77 6.90 -6.99 -19.26
C ASN A 77 6.04 -7.50 -18.08
N ASP A 78 5.97 -8.82 -17.93
CA ASP A 78 5.16 -9.45 -16.88
C ASP A 78 5.53 -8.98 -15.46
N GLU A 79 6.80 -8.72 -15.19
CA GLU A 79 7.27 -8.25 -13.88
C GLU A 79 6.72 -6.86 -13.57
N VAL A 80 6.78 -5.94 -14.54
CA VAL A 80 6.22 -4.59 -14.44
C VAL A 80 4.70 -4.66 -14.30
N ILE A 81 4.01 -5.48 -15.11
CA ILE A 81 2.56 -5.65 -15.02
C ILE A 81 2.16 -6.14 -13.61
N GLN A 82 2.88 -7.13 -13.07
CA GLN A 82 2.62 -7.63 -11.73
C GLN A 82 2.84 -6.56 -10.65
N THR A 83 3.87 -5.74 -10.78
CA THR A 83 4.12 -4.61 -9.86
C THR A 83 2.96 -3.61 -9.90
N TYR A 84 2.51 -3.20 -11.10
CA TYR A 84 1.35 -2.31 -11.24
C TYR A 84 0.06 -2.94 -10.69
N ALA A 85 -0.16 -4.24 -10.91
CA ALA A 85 -1.30 -4.95 -10.35
C ALA A 85 -1.27 -4.99 -8.81
N ARG A 86 -0.09 -5.28 -8.22
CA ARG A 86 0.11 -5.24 -6.75
C ARG A 86 -0.19 -3.85 -6.17
N VAL A 87 0.35 -2.80 -6.79
CA VAL A 87 0.12 -1.42 -6.36
C VAL A 87 -1.35 -1.02 -6.51
N HIS A 88 -2.00 -1.42 -7.61
CA HIS A 88 -3.43 -1.17 -7.81
C HIS A 88 -4.30 -1.87 -6.76
N MET A 89 -4.02 -3.15 -6.47
CA MET A 89 -4.71 -3.88 -5.40
C MET A 89 -4.50 -3.22 -4.04
N TRP A 90 -3.26 -2.80 -3.73
CA TRP A 90 -2.96 -2.06 -2.50
C TRP A 90 -3.76 -0.75 -2.43
N TYR A 91 -3.84 0.02 -3.51
CA TYR A 91 -4.63 1.24 -3.61
C TYR A 91 -6.12 1.00 -3.35
N VAL A 92 -6.72 -0.01 -3.99
CA VAL A 92 -8.15 -0.32 -3.82
C VAL A 92 -8.44 -0.76 -2.38
N ILE A 93 -7.66 -1.73 -1.87
CA ILE A 93 -7.87 -2.31 -0.54
C ILE A 93 -7.70 -1.26 0.56
N SER A 94 -6.66 -0.41 0.48
CA SER A 94 -6.43 0.65 1.46
C SER A 94 -7.48 1.76 1.44
N ARG A 95 -8.18 2.00 0.32
CA ARG A 95 -9.26 3.00 0.26
C ARG A 95 -10.62 2.47 0.67
N THR A 96 -10.84 1.17 0.56
CA THR A 96 -12.19 0.58 0.73
C THR A 96 -12.32 -0.21 2.02
N ILE A 97 -11.28 -0.94 2.42
CA ILE A 97 -11.32 -1.88 3.56
C ILE A 97 -10.52 -1.33 4.73
N PHE A 98 -9.34 -0.74 4.47
CA PHE A 98 -8.41 -0.27 5.51
C PHE A 98 -8.13 1.23 5.42
N ALA A 99 -9.18 2.02 5.14
CA ALA A 99 -9.07 3.46 5.08
C ALA A 99 -8.61 4.01 6.44
N ASP A 100 -7.58 4.84 6.42
CA ASP A 100 -7.21 5.61 7.60
C ASP A 100 -8.21 6.75 7.83
N GLY A 101 -8.23 7.32 9.04
CA GLY A 101 -9.12 8.45 9.35
C GLY A 101 -8.83 9.71 8.53
N THR A 102 -7.74 9.75 7.75
CA THR A 102 -7.37 10.90 6.92
C THR A 102 -7.85 10.77 5.48
N GLY A 103 -8.00 9.53 4.97
CA GLY A 103 -8.28 9.21 3.58
C GLY A 103 -7.16 9.61 2.61
N LYS A 104 -5.96 9.96 3.10
CA LYS A 104 -4.87 10.54 2.29
C LYS A 104 -3.75 9.55 1.97
N ASN A 105 -3.59 8.50 2.78
CA ASN A 105 -2.46 7.59 2.67
C ASN A 105 -2.92 6.14 2.55
N ALA A 106 -2.25 5.38 1.69
CA ALA A 106 -2.28 3.94 1.70
C ALA A 106 -1.29 3.45 2.79
N PRO A 107 -1.75 2.81 3.87
CA PRO A 107 -0.84 2.32 4.91
C PRO A 107 0.01 1.16 4.39
N TRP A 108 1.30 1.14 4.76
CA TRP A 108 2.18 0.00 4.56
C TRP A 108 1.96 -1.02 5.69
N MET A 109 1.10 -2.00 5.39
CA MET A 109 0.73 -3.12 6.24
C MET A 109 -0.02 -2.76 7.53
N TRP A 110 -0.77 -3.74 8.02
CA TRP A 110 -1.44 -3.81 9.32
C TRP A 110 -1.11 -5.13 9.99
#